data_AF-A0A536JTE0-F1
#
_entry.id   AF-A0A536JTE0-F1
#
_cell.length_a   1.000
_cell.length_b   1.000
_cell.length_c   1.000
_cell.angle_alpha   90.00
_cell.angle_beta   90.00
_cell.angle_gamma   90.00
#
_symmetry.space_group_name_H-M   'P 1'
#
loop_
_entity.id
_entity.type
_entity.pdbx_description
1 polymer ?
#
loop_
_entity_poly.entity_id
_entity_poly.type
_entity_poly.pdbx_seq_one_letter_code
_entity_poly.pdbx_strand_id
1 'polypeptide(L)'
;MRILVAVPGLLIVTSAGPQDPTRASVPFHIAVNGAKPAGTEVAIALAGDAAELMKPEVIANVVGVGVPRLRELMDKCLDQDVRVYV
;
A
#
# COMPACT_ATOMS: atom_id res chain seq x y z
N MET A 1 34.86 -6.41 -11.01
CA MET A 1 33.90 -5.31 -11.29
C MET A 1 32.50 -5.91 -11.26
N ARG A 2 31.72 -5.69 -10.20
CA ARG A 2 30.37 -6.24 -10.06
C ARG A 2 29.40 -5.17 -10.57
N ILE A 3 28.75 -5.42 -11.71
CA ILE A 3 27.70 -4.53 -12.21
C ILE A 3 26.53 -4.67 -11.21
N LEU A 4 26.27 -3.61 -10.44
CA LEU A 4 25.02 -3.46 -9.70
C LEU A 4 23.92 -3.27 -10.74
N VAL A 5 23.20 -4.33 -11.06
CA VAL A 5 21.92 -4.20 -11.75
C VAL A 5 20.97 -3.61 -10.72
N ALA A 6 20.54 -2.36 -10.92
CA ALA A 6 19.51 -1.77 -10.07
C ALA A 6 18.26 -2.65 -10.17
N VAL A 7 17.81 -3.21 -9.06
CA VAL A 7 16.53 -3.91 -9.02
C VAL A 7 15.46 -2.83 -9.25
N PRO A 8 14.58 -2.96 -10.25
CA PRO A 8 13.55 -1.96 -10.48
C PRO A 8 12.64 -1.87 -9.26
N GLY A 9 12.49 -0.65 -8.73
CA GLY A 9 11.53 -0.37 -7.66
C GLY A 9 10.11 -0.26 -8.20
N LEU A 10 9.12 -0.64 -7.39
CA LEU A 10 7.70 -0.52 -7.70
C LEU A 10 7.09 0.65 -6.93
N LEU A 11 6.58 1.66 -7.65
CA LEU A 11 5.70 2.67 -7.07
C LEU A 11 4.26 2.35 -7.41
N ILE A 12 3.45 2.04 -6.40
CA ILE A 12 2.02 1.76 -6.57
C ILE A 12 1.26 3.06 -6.32
N VAL A 13 0.51 3.53 -7.32
CA VAL A 13 -0.29 4.75 -7.20
C VAL A 13 -1.76 4.41 -7.12
N THR A 14 -2.50 5.07 -6.23
CA THR A 14 -3.96 4.98 -6.19
C THR A 14 -4.61 6.33 -5.95
N SER A 15 -5.79 6.49 -6.53
CA SER A 15 -6.71 7.57 -6.18
C SER A 15 -8.03 7.09 -5.60
N ALA A 16 -8.18 5.78 -5.38
CA ALA A 16 -9.39 5.22 -4.79
C ALA A 16 -9.40 5.47 -3.28
N GLY A 17 -10.38 6.24 -2.82
CA GLY A 17 -10.64 6.50 -1.41
C GLY A 17 -11.65 5.54 -0.78
N PRO A 18 -12.10 5.82 0.45
CA PRO A 18 -12.96 4.91 1.23
C PRO A 18 -14.32 4.61 0.61
N GLN A 19 -14.76 5.38 -0.40
CA GLN A 19 -15.99 5.12 -1.15
C GLN A 19 -15.92 3.85 -2.01
N ASP A 20 -14.72 3.37 -2.35
CA ASP A 20 -14.50 2.06 -2.98
C ASP A 20 -13.48 1.26 -2.14
N PRO A 21 -13.93 0.65 -1.02
CA PRO A 21 -13.04 0.11 0.00
C PRO A 21 -12.19 -1.06 -0.51
N THR A 22 -12.69 -1.84 -1.47
CA THR A 22 -11.93 -2.91 -2.11
C THR A 22 -10.79 -2.33 -2.93
N ARG A 23 -11.06 -1.40 -3.87
CA ARG A 23 -9.99 -0.80 -4.69
C ARG A 23 -9.02 0.01 -3.85
N ALA A 24 -9.48 0.71 -2.81
CA ALA A 24 -8.64 1.45 -1.88
C ALA A 24 -7.63 0.56 -1.13
N SER A 25 -7.99 -0.70 -0.86
CA SER A 25 -7.17 -1.64 -0.09
C SER A 25 -6.15 -2.41 -0.94
N VAL A 26 -6.43 -2.60 -2.23
CA VAL A 26 -5.57 -3.37 -3.16
C VAL A 26 -4.11 -2.88 -3.21
N PRO A 27 -3.80 -1.57 -3.30
CA PRO A 27 -2.42 -1.08 -3.33
C PRO A 27 -1.58 -1.53 -2.12
N PHE A 28 -2.15 -1.44 -0.92
CA PHE A 28 -1.50 -1.87 0.31
C PHE A 28 -1.31 -3.39 0.35
N HIS A 29 -2.34 -4.14 -0.10
CA HIS A 29 -2.25 -5.59 -0.21
C HIS A 29 -1.14 -6.04 -1.16
N ILE A 30 -1.04 -5.42 -2.34
CA ILE A 30 0.02 -5.70 -3.32
C ILE A 30 1.39 -5.39 -2.69
N ALA A 31 1.54 -4.26 -2.00
CA ALA A 31 2.81 -3.89 -1.39
C ALA A 31 3.28 -4.93 -0.34
N VAL A 32 2.44 -5.23 0.66
CA VAL A 32 2.88 -5.99 1.85
C VAL A 32 2.73 -7.51 1.73
N ASN A 33 1.85 -8.00 0.86
CA ASN A 33 1.65 -9.44 0.66
C ASN A 33 2.12 -9.93 -0.71
N GLY A 34 2.40 -9.03 -1.67
CA GLY A 34 2.94 -9.38 -2.99
C GLY A 34 4.39 -8.96 -3.15
N ALA A 35 4.64 -7.66 -3.27
CA ALA A 35 5.93 -7.09 -3.63
C ALA A 35 7.01 -7.33 -2.56
N LYS A 36 6.73 -7.02 -1.29
CA LYS A 36 7.68 -7.21 -0.19
C LYS A 36 8.12 -8.68 -0.02
N PRO A 37 7.22 -9.68 0.05
CA PRO A 37 7.63 -11.09 0.09
C PRO A 37 8.45 -11.55 -1.12
N ALA A 38 8.25 -10.93 -2.28
CA ALA A 38 9.04 -11.20 -3.49
C ALA A 38 10.41 -10.48 -3.51
N GLY A 39 10.80 -9.77 -2.44
CA GLY A 39 12.06 -9.03 -2.36
C GLY A 39 12.09 -7.76 -3.22
N THR A 40 10.93 -7.27 -3.66
CA THR A 40 10.82 -6.04 -4.46
C THR A 40 10.84 -4.81 -3.55
N GLU A 41 11.68 -3.82 -3.88
CA GLU A 41 11.61 -2.48 -3.28
C GLU A 41 10.30 -1.82 -3.72
N VAL A 42 9.45 -1.44 -2.76
CA VAL A 42 8.09 -0.94 -3.05
C VAL A 42 7.72 0.23 -2.17
N ALA A 43 6.98 1.17 -2.75
CA ALA A 43 6.33 2.27 -2.05
C ALA A 43 4.93 2.52 -2.63
N ILE A 44 4.11 3.26 -1.89
CA ILE A 44 2.73 3.60 -2.27
C ILE A 44 2.63 5.12 -2.36
N ALA A 45 2.00 5.65 -3.40
CA ALA A 45 1.61 7.05 -3.50
C ALA A 45 0.08 7.18 -3.57
N LEU A 46 -0.46 8.01 -2.70
CA LEU A 46 -1.87 8.32 -2.60
C LEU A 46 -2.14 9.66 -3.28
N ALA A 47 -3.23 9.75 -4.03
CA ALA A 47 -3.65 10.99 -4.68
C ALA A 47 -5.18 11.14 -4.58
N GLY A 48 -5.68 12.38 -4.61
CA GLY A 48 -7.14 12.63 -4.57
C GLY A 48 -7.80 11.97 -3.35
N ASP A 49 -8.91 11.25 -3.58
CA ASP A 49 -9.70 10.63 -2.51
C ASP A 49 -8.91 9.61 -1.67
N ALA A 50 -7.84 9.04 -2.21
CA ALA A 50 -6.98 8.12 -1.47
C ALA A 50 -6.23 8.81 -0.31
N ALA A 51 -6.06 10.14 -0.34
CA ALA A 51 -5.46 10.88 0.78
C ALA A 51 -6.29 10.74 2.06
N GLU A 52 -7.61 10.52 1.96
CA GLU A 52 -8.46 10.28 3.13
C GLU A 52 -8.11 9.00 3.89
N LEU A 53 -7.48 8.03 3.22
CA LEU A 53 -7.07 6.76 3.82
C LEU A 53 -6.00 6.93 4.91
N MET A 54 -5.42 8.11 5.07
CA MET A 54 -4.45 8.39 6.15
C MET A 54 -5.10 8.81 7.46
N LYS A 55 -6.41 9.08 7.46
CA LYS A 55 -7.13 9.45 8.67
C LYS A 55 -7.30 8.21 9.57
N PRO A 56 -6.95 8.26 10.87
CA PRO A 56 -7.02 7.09 11.76
C PRO A 56 -8.38 6.39 11.80
N GLU A 57 -9.46 7.18 11.76
CA GLU A 57 -10.84 6.70 11.72
C GLU A 57 -11.21 6.02 10.40
N VAL A 58 -10.62 6.45 9.28
CA VAL A 58 -10.81 5.80 7.98
C VAL A 58 -10.05 4.47 7.94
N ILE A 59 -8.79 4.46 8.39
CA ILE A 59 -7.96 3.24 8.50
C ILE A 59 -8.68 2.15 9.31
N ALA A 60 -9.34 2.53 10.41
CA ALA A 60 -10.06 1.60 11.27
C ALA A 60 -11.27 0.93 10.58
N ASN A 61 -11.91 1.64 9.66
CA ASN A 61 -13.24 1.28 9.14
C ASN A 61 -13.25 0.75 7.70
N VAL A 62 -12.17 0.95 6.92
CA VAL A 62 -12.11 0.42 5.54
C VAL A 62 -11.91 -1.09 5.54
N VAL A 63 -12.84 -1.80 4.90
CA VAL A 63 -12.86 -3.25 4.73
C VAL A 63 -13.09 -3.60 3.26
N GLY A 64 -12.04 -4.04 2.58
CA GLY A 64 -12.15 -4.57 1.22
C GLY A 64 -12.67 -6.01 1.18
N VAL A 65 -13.21 -6.43 0.05
CA VAL A 65 -13.58 -7.82 -0.21
C VAL A 65 -12.39 -8.58 -0.79
N GLY A 66 -12.06 -9.74 -0.23
CA GLY A 66 -10.97 -10.59 -0.73
C GLY A 66 -9.56 -10.12 -0.36
N VAL A 67 -9.43 -9.08 0.46
CA VAL A 67 -8.18 -8.57 1.01
C VAL A 67 -8.33 -8.30 2.52
N PRO A 68 -7.23 -8.27 3.30
CA PRO A 68 -7.28 -7.90 4.71
C PRO A 68 -7.82 -6.48 4.94
N ARG A 69 -8.20 -6.16 6.19
CA ARG A 69 -8.65 -4.81 6.56
C ARG A 69 -7.53 -3.78 6.34
N LEU A 70 -7.89 -2.54 6.03
CA LEU A 70 -6.89 -1.50 5.78
C LEU A 70 -5.95 -1.29 6.97
N ARG A 71 -6.47 -1.33 8.20
CA ARG A 71 -5.65 -1.28 9.42
C ARG A 71 -4.53 -2.34 9.43
N GLU A 72 -4.88 -3.60 9.18
CA GLU A 72 -3.90 -4.69 9.17
C GLU A 72 -2.87 -4.52 8.04
N LEU A 73 -3.31 -4.01 6.88
CA LEU A 73 -2.41 -3.72 5.77
C LEU A 73 -1.46 -2.55 6.09
N MET A 74 -1.94 -1.54 6.81
CA MET A 74 -1.13 -0.39 7.24
C MET A 74 -0.13 -0.78 8.32
N ASP A 75 -0.54 -1.58 9.29
CA ASP A 75 0.35 -2.13 10.32
C ASP A 75 1.50 -2.91 9.67
N LYS A 76 1.18 -3.76 8.66
CA LYS A 76 2.21 -4.43 7.85
C LYS A 76 3.08 -3.48 7.04
N CYS A 77 2.55 -2.35 6.55
CA CYS A 77 3.37 -1.37 5.86
C CYS A 77 4.43 -0.79 6.81
N LEU A 78 4.05 -0.49 8.04
CA LEU A 78 4.96 -0.01 9.08
C LEU A 78 5.99 -1.08 9.45
N ASP A 79 5.55 -2.31 9.72
CA ASP A 79 6.43 -3.43 10.09
C ASP A 79 7.46 -3.79 9.00
N GLN A 80 7.13 -3.51 7.74
CA GLN A 80 7.94 -3.86 6.57
C GLN A 80 8.66 -2.65 5.94
N ASP A 81 8.63 -1.47 6.58
CA ASP A 81 9.20 -0.23 6.07
C ASP A 81 8.70 0.16 4.66
N VAL A 82 7.43 -0.14 4.34
CA VAL A 82 6.80 0.33 3.09
C VAL A 82 6.45 1.81 3.24
N ARG A 83 7.10 2.65 2.45
CA ARG A 83 6.83 4.09 2.46
C ARG A 83 5.51 4.41 1.76
N VAL A 84 4.71 5.25 2.41
CA VAL A 84 3.47 5.81 1.88
C VAL A 84 3.65 7.31 1.70
N TYR A 85 3.41 7.79 0.48
CA TYR A 85 3.39 9.20 0.10
C TYR A 85 1.94 9.65 -0.09
N VAL A 86 1.66 10.91 0.22
CA VAL A 86 0.33 11.54 0.10
C VAL A 86 0.49 12.88 -0.59
#